data_AF-A0A443S110-F1
#
_entry.id   AF-A0A443S110-F1
#
_cell.length_a   1.000
_cell.length_b   1.000
_cell.length_c   1.000
_cell.angle_alpha   90.00
_cell.angle_beta   90.00
_cell.angle_gamma   90.00
#
_symmetry.space_group_name_H-M   'P 1'
#
loop_
_entity.id
_entity.type
_entity.pdbx_description
1 polymer ?
#
loop_
_entity_poly.entity_id
_entity_poly.type
_entity_poly.pdbx_seq_one_letter_code
_entity_poly.pdbx_strand_id
1 'polypeptide(L)'
;MLTQMPKHTEFTGPFDDFFNEFIAGRTDCGSYFDHVVSWYKQSDKKNILFLTFEETKRNTKETILKVAKFLGDSYFNDLNTNEQQMQKLLEYTSFDYMKKLPFVVPKSADVARKSGFNVGKNIDLVNTGDYINIQFFKAGKTSYTKENYSEQQKAIMKQMIQDHFAQLPDLVSIWKQFNVDM
;
A
#
# COMPACT_ATOMS: atom_id res chain seq x y z
N MET A 1 -27.07 3.75 -10.20
CA MET A 1 -26.55 5.14 -10.18
C MET A 1 -25.13 5.08 -9.66
N LEU A 2 -24.14 5.28 -10.55
CA LEU A 2 -22.74 5.46 -10.14
C LEU A 2 -22.57 6.94 -9.80
N THR A 3 -22.87 7.31 -8.56
CA THR A 3 -22.58 8.64 -8.03
C THR A 3 -21.07 8.86 -8.18
N GLN A 4 -20.65 9.98 -8.77
CA GLN A 4 -19.25 10.30 -9.00
C GLN A 4 -18.54 10.36 -7.64
N MET A 5 -17.81 9.30 -7.29
CA MET A 5 -16.97 9.29 -6.09
C MET A 5 -15.81 10.25 -6.34
N PRO A 6 -15.53 11.19 -5.42
CA PRO A 6 -14.40 12.10 -5.58
C PRO A 6 -13.13 11.27 -5.66
N LYS A 7 -12.34 11.49 -6.73
CA LYS A 7 -11.12 10.71 -6.89
C LYS A 7 -10.16 11.01 -5.72
N HIS A 8 -9.54 10.01 -5.09
CA HIS A 8 -8.53 10.17 -4.03
C HIS A 8 -7.43 11.12 -4.49
N THR A 9 -7.09 11.05 -5.77
CA THR A 9 -6.12 11.91 -6.44
C THR A 9 -6.62 13.37 -6.55
N GLU A 10 -7.93 13.60 -6.67
CA GLU A 10 -8.58 14.91 -6.80
C GLU A 10 -8.95 15.56 -5.46
N PHE A 11 -8.85 14.83 -4.35
CA PHE A 11 -9.21 15.35 -3.03
C PHE A 11 -8.23 16.44 -2.59
N THR A 12 -8.73 17.66 -2.44
CA THR A 12 -7.95 18.84 -2.02
C THR A 12 -8.39 19.42 -0.67
N GLY A 13 -9.32 18.75 0.02
CA GLY A 13 -9.85 19.17 1.32
C GLY A 13 -8.94 18.85 2.51
N PRO A 14 -9.37 19.25 3.73
CA PRO A 14 -8.74 18.86 4.99
C PRO A 14 -8.67 17.34 5.18
N PHE A 15 -7.69 16.87 5.98
CA PHE A 15 -7.55 15.44 6.28
C PHE A 15 -8.80 14.84 6.95
N ASP A 16 -9.49 15.60 7.81
CA ASP A 16 -10.70 15.13 8.50
C ASP A 16 -11.84 14.79 7.53
N ASP A 17 -12.00 15.60 6.48
CA ASP A 17 -12.99 15.35 5.43
C ASP A 17 -12.60 14.09 4.64
N PHE A 18 -11.32 13.90 4.33
CA PHE A 18 -10.84 12.67 3.71
C PHE A 18 -11.08 11.46 4.60
N PHE A 19 -10.81 11.56 5.90
CA PHE A 19 -11.03 10.50 6.86
C PHE A 19 -12.51 10.09 6.87
N ASN A 20 -13.44 11.04 6.87
CA ASN A 20 -14.87 10.74 6.82
C ASN A 20 -15.28 10.01 5.54
N GLU A 21 -14.76 10.43 4.38
CA GLU A 21 -15.00 9.72 3.11
C GLU A 21 -14.36 8.32 3.10
N PHE A 22 -13.17 8.16 3.68
CA PHE A 22 -12.46 6.89 3.82
C PHE A 22 -13.24 5.88 4.68
N ILE A 23 -13.69 6.30 5.88
CA ILE A 23 -14.50 5.47 6.78
C ILE A 23 -15.82 5.08 6.13
N ALA A 24 -16.44 6.00 5.37
CA ALA A 24 -17.66 5.72 4.66
C ALA A 24 -17.47 4.87 3.38
N GLY A 25 -16.23 4.51 3.03
CA GLY A 25 -15.92 3.74 1.83
C GLY A 25 -16.20 4.48 0.52
N ARG A 26 -16.24 5.82 0.54
CA ARG A 26 -16.51 6.67 -0.63
C ARG A 26 -15.22 7.17 -1.31
N THR A 27 -14.28 6.25 -1.50
CA THR A 27 -13.00 6.49 -2.20
C THR A 27 -12.90 5.65 -3.48
N ASP A 28 -11.87 5.86 -4.29
CA ASP A 28 -11.71 5.28 -5.65
C ASP A 28 -11.78 3.76 -5.72
N CYS A 29 -11.53 3.10 -4.59
CA CYS A 29 -11.52 1.65 -4.45
C CYS A 29 -12.56 1.15 -3.42
N GLY A 30 -13.49 2.01 -2.99
CA GLY A 30 -14.52 1.67 -2.02
C GLY A 30 -14.01 1.60 -0.58
N SER A 31 -14.60 0.70 0.21
CA SER A 31 -14.22 0.43 1.60
C SER A 31 -12.92 -0.37 1.67
N TYR A 32 -11.91 0.19 2.35
CA TYR A 32 -10.66 -0.50 2.66
C TYR A 32 -10.90 -1.81 3.42
N PHE A 33 -11.79 -1.77 4.42
CA PHE A 33 -12.06 -2.92 5.29
C PHE A 33 -12.69 -4.07 4.52
N ASP A 34 -13.69 -3.77 3.68
CA ASP A 34 -14.33 -4.77 2.82
C ASP A 34 -13.32 -5.37 1.83
N HIS A 35 -12.46 -4.53 1.24
CA HIS A 35 -11.41 -4.99 0.34
C HIS A 35 -10.47 -5.99 1.05
N VAL A 36 -9.94 -5.64 2.23
CA VAL A 36 -9.05 -6.53 3.01
C VAL A 36 -9.76 -7.84 3.37
N VAL A 37 -10.98 -7.77 3.91
CA VAL A 37 -11.76 -8.97 4.30
C VAL A 37 -12.02 -9.87 3.10
N SER A 38 -12.40 -9.31 1.95
CA SER A 38 -12.73 -10.07 0.75
C SER A 38 -11.55 -10.87 0.20
N TRP A 39 -10.32 -10.32 0.27
CA TRP A 39 -9.10 -11.00 -0.15
C TRP A 39 -8.60 -11.97 0.92
N TYR A 40 -8.68 -11.59 2.19
CA TYR A 40 -8.27 -12.45 3.29
C TYR A 40 -9.09 -13.74 3.34
N LYS A 41 -10.40 -13.69 3.12
CA LYS A 41 -11.26 -14.90 3.01
C LYS A 41 -10.83 -15.86 1.89
N GLN A 42 -9.95 -15.42 1.00
CA GLN A 42 -9.44 -16.23 -0.11
C GLN A 42 -7.95 -16.56 0.06
N SER A 43 -7.30 -16.16 1.16
CA SER A 43 -5.85 -16.32 1.35
C SER A 43 -5.39 -17.78 1.37
N ASP A 44 -6.28 -18.73 1.66
CA ASP A 44 -5.99 -20.16 1.63
C ASP A 44 -5.91 -20.74 0.21
N LYS A 45 -6.31 -19.98 -0.81
CA LYS A 45 -6.19 -20.42 -2.20
C LYS A 45 -4.72 -20.42 -2.60
N LYS A 46 -4.28 -21.53 -3.21
CA LYS A 46 -2.88 -21.74 -3.65
C LYS A 46 -2.33 -20.66 -4.58
N ASN A 47 -3.19 -19.92 -5.27
CA ASN A 47 -2.84 -18.85 -6.21
C ASN A 47 -2.99 -17.44 -5.61
N ILE A 48 -3.09 -17.32 -4.28
CA ILE A 48 -3.13 -16.05 -3.57
C ILE A 48 -2.03 -16.05 -2.51
N LEU A 49 -1.20 -15.01 -2.51
CA LEU A 49 -0.23 -14.74 -1.45
C LEU A 49 -0.68 -13.48 -0.70
N PHE A 50 -1.07 -13.65 0.56
CA PHE A 50 -1.40 -12.53 1.44
C PHE A 50 -0.14 -12.11 2.22
N LEU A 51 0.23 -10.83 2.14
CA LEU A 51 1.35 -10.24 2.87
C LEU A 51 0.91 -8.90 3.44
N THR A 52 1.45 -8.52 4.60
CA THR A 52 1.30 -7.14 5.11
C THR A 52 2.53 -6.29 4.82
N PHE A 53 2.31 -4.97 4.76
CA PHE A 53 3.42 -4.03 4.61
C PHE A 53 4.40 -4.13 5.78
N GLU A 54 3.89 -4.33 6.99
CA GLU A 54 4.70 -4.40 8.20
C GLU A 54 5.57 -5.66 8.24
N GLU A 55 5.10 -6.80 7.71
CA GLU A 55 5.94 -7.98 7.48
C GLU A 55 7.11 -7.63 6.54
N THR A 56 6.81 -6.96 5.42
CA THR A 56 7.83 -6.58 4.44
C THR A 56 8.89 -5.66 5.01
N LYS A 57 8.51 -4.80 5.97
CA LYS A 57 9.42 -3.87 6.65
C LYS A 57 10.18 -4.51 7.79
N ARG A 58 9.58 -5.45 8.53
CA ARG A 58 10.23 -6.14 9.63
C ARG A 58 11.31 -7.10 9.14
N ASN A 59 11.02 -7.87 8.09
CA ASN A 59 11.97 -8.82 7.51
C ASN A 59 11.80 -8.91 5.98
N THR A 60 12.46 -7.99 5.26
CA THR A 60 12.43 -7.93 3.79
C THR A 60 12.93 -9.23 3.16
N LYS A 61 14.02 -9.81 3.69
CA LYS A 61 14.63 -11.04 3.15
C LYS A 61 13.65 -12.21 3.20
N GLU A 62 13.01 -12.42 4.35
CA GLU A 62 12.02 -13.48 4.51
C GLU A 62 10.80 -13.25 3.61
N THR A 63 10.34 -12.00 3.49
CA THR A 63 9.23 -11.65 2.58
C THR A 63 9.59 -11.96 1.13
N ILE A 64 10.80 -11.62 0.67
CA ILE A 64 11.29 -11.96 -0.67
C ILE A 64 11.28 -13.48 -0.88
N LEU A 65 11.73 -14.25 0.12
CA LEU A 65 11.71 -15.71 0.06
C LEU A 65 10.27 -16.27 0.02
N LYS A 66 9.32 -15.70 0.78
CA LYS A 66 7.89 -16.05 0.70
C LYS A 66 7.34 -15.83 -0.71
N VAL A 67 7.66 -14.69 -1.34
CA VAL A 67 7.27 -14.40 -2.72
C VAL A 67 7.92 -15.39 -3.70
N ALA A 68 9.21 -15.66 -3.56
CA ALA A 68 9.90 -16.63 -4.42
C ALA A 68 9.27 -18.03 -4.32
N LYS A 69 8.99 -18.50 -3.09
CA LYS A 69 8.31 -19.79 -2.85
C LYS A 69 6.93 -19.84 -3.46
N PHE A 70 6.18 -18.75 -3.39
CA PHE A 70 4.85 -18.66 -4.00
C PHE A 70 4.91 -18.74 -5.54
N LEU A 71 5.95 -18.17 -6.16
CA LEU A 71 6.17 -18.28 -7.60
C LEU A 71 6.64 -19.69 -8.01
N GLY A 72 7.32 -20.41 -7.12
CA GLY A 72 7.67 -21.82 -7.30
C GLY A 72 8.94 -22.25 -6.56
N ASP A 73 9.09 -23.56 -6.38
CA ASP A 73 10.20 -24.14 -5.62
C ASP A 73 11.57 -23.87 -6.24
N SER A 74 11.65 -23.78 -7.57
CA SER A 74 12.89 -23.42 -8.27
C SER A 74 13.35 -22.02 -7.87
N TYR A 75 12.46 -21.02 -7.92
CA TYR A 75 12.78 -19.65 -7.54
C TYR A 75 13.21 -19.55 -6.07
N PHE A 76 12.55 -20.27 -5.18
CA PHE A 76 12.95 -20.30 -3.77
C PHE A 76 14.34 -20.91 -3.60
N ASN A 77 14.60 -22.09 -4.18
CA ASN A 77 15.87 -22.80 -4.01
C ASN A 77 17.05 -22.01 -4.61
N ASP A 78 16.87 -21.48 -5.82
CA ASP A 78 17.87 -20.65 -6.49
C ASP A 78 18.20 -19.43 -5.63
N LEU A 79 17.18 -18.74 -5.12
CA LEU A 79 17.37 -17.52 -4.35
C LEU A 79 17.89 -17.77 -2.93
N ASN A 80 17.46 -18.85 -2.28
CA ASN A 80 17.87 -19.19 -0.93
C ASN A 80 19.33 -19.67 -0.85
N THR A 81 19.87 -20.20 -1.95
CA THR A 81 21.26 -20.65 -2.05
C THR A 81 22.20 -19.61 -2.68
N ASN A 82 21.66 -18.61 -3.38
CA ASN A 82 22.43 -17.57 -4.05
C ASN A 82 22.43 -16.24 -3.27
N GLU A 83 23.40 -16.11 -2.36
CA GLU A 83 23.52 -14.92 -1.51
C GLU A 83 23.74 -13.62 -2.31
N GLN A 84 24.47 -13.68 -3.43
CA GLN A 84 24.71 -12.51 -4.28
C GLN A 84 23.42 -12.00 -4.93
N GLN A 85 22.57 -12.91 -5.42
CA GLN A 85 21.26 -12.54 -5.96
C GLN A 85 20.34 -11.99 -4.87
N MET A 86 20.33 -12.61 -3.69
CA MET A 86 19.58 -12.11 -2.54
C MET A 86 20.00 -10.68 -2.17
N GLN A 87 21.31 -10.39 -2.14
CA GLN A 87 21.75 -9.03 -1.81
C GLN A 87 21.36 -8.00 -2.86
N LYS A 88 21.41 -8.33 -4.15
CA LYS A 88 20.91 -7.43 -5.20
C LYS A 88 19.42 -7.14 -5.04
N LEU A 89 18.61 -8.16 -4.71
CA LEU A 89 17.18 -7.96 -4.48
C LEU A 89 16.92 -7.07 -3.26
N LEU A 90 17.63 -7.28 -2.16
CA LEU A 90 17.54 -6.43 -0.97
C LEU A 90 17.93 -4.97 -1.28
N GLU A 91 18.99 -4.78 -2.08
CA GLU A 91 19.39 -3.45 -2.54
C GLU A 91 18.30 -2.81 -3.41
N TYR A 92 17.85 -3.50 -4.46
CA TYR A 92 16.91 -2.96 -5.44
C TYR A 92 15.51 -2.71 -4.89
N THR A 93 15.10 -3.48 -3.88
CA THR A 93 13.83 -3.29 -3.17
C THR A 93 13.96 -2.40 -1.93
N SER A 94 15.15 -1.85 -1.67
CA SER A 94 15.35 -0.88 -0.59
C SER A 94 14.64 0.43 -0.91
N PHE A 95 14.21 1.13 0.15
CA PHE A 95 13.58 2.44 0.00
C PHE A 95 14.52 3.44 -0.71
N ASP A 96 15.80 3.43 -0.36
CA ASP A 96 16.79 4.37 -0.91
C ASP A 96 17.07 4.11 -2.39
N TYR A 97 17.10 2.84 -2.81
CA TYR A 97 17.25 2.51 -4.22
C TYR A 97 16.00 2.90 -5.00
N MET A 98 14.82 2.45 -4.55
CA MET A 98 13.56 2.75 -5.25
C MET A 98 13.25 4.24 -5.31
N LYS A 99 13.61 5.01 -4.28
CA LYS A 99 13.44 6.48 -4.26
C LYS A 99 14.22 7.19 -5.37
N LYS A 100 15.35 6.62 -5.81
CA LYS A 100 16.19 7.16 -6.88
C LYS A 100 15.68 6.80 -8.27
N LEU A 101 14.81 5.79 -8.40
CA LEU A 101 14.31 5.35 -9.69
C LEU A 101 13.30 6.36 -10.23
N PRO A 102 13.49 6.87 -11.46
CA PRO A 102 12.51 7.76 -12.07
C PRO A 102 11.29 6.95 -12.51
N PHE A 103 10.10 7.35 -12.07
CA PHE A 103 8.86 6.84 -12.65
C PHE A 103 8.37 7.82 -13.70
N VAL A 104 8.63 7.48 -14.95
CA VAL A 104 8.48 8.38 -16.09
C VAL A 104 7.17 8.07 -16.81
N VAL A 105 6.24 9.02 -16.84
CA VAL A 105 5.01 8.92 -17.65
C VAL A 105 5.06 9.88 -18.84
N PRO A 106 4.64 9.48 -20.05
CA PRO A 106 4.57 10.39 -21.19
C PRO A 106 3.59 11.53 -20.96
N LYS A 107 3.92 12.75 -21.39
CA LYS A 107 3.02 13.92 -21.37
C LYS A 107 1.81 13.75 -22.29
N SER A 108 1.96 12.98 -23.37
CA SER A 108 0.86 12.55 -24.24
C SER A 108 -0.14 11.62 -23.55
N ALA A 109 0.10 11.26 -22.29
CA ALA A 109 -0.93 10.80 -21.38
C ALA A 109 -1.92 11.94 -21.03
N ASP A 110 -2.51 12.57 -22.06
CA ASP A 110 -3.85 13.14 -22.01
C ASP A 110 -4.86 12.11 -21.46
N VAL A 111 -4.54 10.81 -21.52
CA VAL A 111 -5.21 9.73 -20.79
C VAL A 111 -4.95 9.77 -19.28
N ALA A 112 -3.73 10.07 -18.79
CA ALA A 112 -3.46 10.19 -17.34
C ALA A 112 -4.13 11.42 -16.71
N ARG A 113 -4.24 12.52 -17.48
CA ARG A 113 -5.00 13.71 -17.08
C ARG A 113 -6.51 13.48 -17.11
N LYS A 114 -7.02 12.68 -18.07
CA LYS A 114 -8.45 12.28 -18.15
C LYS A 114 -8.82 11.13 -17.20
N SER A 115 -7.87 10.29 -16.80
CA SER A 115 -8.10 9.17 -15.88
C SER A 115 -8.13 9.62 -14.42
N GLY A 116 -7.86 10.90 -14.14
CA GLY A 116 -7.81 11.42 -12.77
C GLY A 116 -6.60 10.88 -12.02
N PHE A 117 -5.45 10.76 -12.66
CA PHE A 117 -4.19 10.51 -11.95
C PHE A 117 -3.57 11.86 -11.58
N ASN A 118 -4.12 12.54 -10.57
CA ASN A 118 -3.46 13.71 -10.02
C ASN A 118 -2.25 13.28 -9.21
N VAL A 119 -1.12 13.58 -9.80
CA VAL A 119 0.18 13.68 -9.16
C VAL A 119 0.03 14.75 -8.06
N GLY A 120 -0.18 14.34 -6.81
CA GLY A 120 -0.42 15.26 -5.69
C GLY A 120 0.64 16.36 -5.57
N LYS A 121 0.29 17.48 -4.96
CA LYS A 121 1.11 18.72 -4.84
C LYS A 121 2.53 18.57 -4.25
N ASN A 122 2.91 17.37 -3.80
CA ASN A 122 4.20 17.04 -3.17
C ASN A 122 5.12 16.19 -4.06
N ILE A 123 4.88 16.19 -5.37
CA ILE A 123 5.68 15.43 -6.32
C ILE A 123 6.49 16.44 -7.13
N ASP A 124 7.80 16.38 -6.98
CA ASP A 124 8.73 17.18 -7.77
C ASP A 124 8.60 16.78 -9.25
N LEU A 125 7.83 17.57 -9.99
CA LEU A 125 7.69 17.46 -11.43
C LEU A 125 9.03 17.89 -12.07
N VAL A 126 9.98 16.97 -12.19
CA VAL A 126 11.19 17.21 -12.96
C VAL A 126 10.79 17.21 -14.44
N ASN A 127 10.74 18.41 -15.03
CA ASN A 127 10.30 18.62 -16.40
C ASN A 127 11.46 18.29 -17.37
N THR A 128 11.55 17.04 -17.80
CA THR A 128 12.50 16.59 -18.83
C THR A 128 11.75 16.26 -20.13
N GLY A 129 11.57 17.26 -21.00
CA GLY A 129 11.03 17.05 -22.35
C GLY A 129 9.58 16.53 -22.36
N ASP A 130 9.31 15.40 -23.02
CA ASP A 130 7.96 14.82 -23.19
C ASP A 130 7.48 13.97 -22.02
N TYR A 131 8.12 14.04 -20.85
CA TYR A 131 7.80 13.15 -19.73
C TYR A 131 7.64 13.88 -18.39
N ILE A 132 6.92 13.23 -17.47
CA ILE A 132 6.75 13.64 -16.08
C ILE A 132 7.34 12.55 -15.17
N ASN A 133 8.24 12.93 -14.26
CA ASN A 133 8.68 12.05 -13.18
C ASN A 133 7.73 12.16 -11.98
N ILE A 134 7.19 11.04 -11.51
CA ILE A 134 6.30 10.99 -10.35
C ILE A 134 7.04 10.43 -9.14
N GLN A 135 7.27 11.27 -8.12
CA GLN A 135 7.91 10.87 -6.87
C GLN A 135 6.92 10.22 -5.89
N PHE A 136 6.71 8.91 -6.00
CA PHE A 136 5.81 8.16 -5.09
C PHE A 136 6.36 7.99 -3.66
N PHE A 137 7.68 8.06 -3.49
CA PHE A 137 8.34 7.75 -2.23
C PHE A 137 8.39 8.97 -1.30
N LYS A 138 7.33 9.14 -0.48
CA LYS A 138 7.21 10.22 0.51
C LYS A 138 8.05 9.97 1.76
N ALA A 139 7.77 8.88 2.48
CA ALA A 139 8.55 8.44 3.63
C ALA A 139 8.39 6.93 3.84
N GLY A 140 9.49 6.17 3.88
CA GLY A 140 9.48 4.72 4.02
C GLY A 140 9.18 4.21 5.43
N LYS A 141 8.38 4.93 6.22
CA LYS A 141 8.11 4.69 7.64
C LYS A 141 6.70 4.12 7.85
N THR A 142 6.55 3.23 8.82
CA THR A 142 5.27 2.67 9.29
C THR A 142 4.51 3.59 10.25
N SER A 143 5.15 4.65 10.76
CA SER A 143 4.61 5.49 11.85
C SER A 143 3.87 6.75 11.39
N TYR A 144 3.81 7.05 10.09
CA TYR A 144 3.25 8.32 9.58
C TYR A 144 1.77 8.53 9.92
N THR A 145 1.06 7.45 10.27
CA THR A 145 -0.35 7.44 10.65
C THR A 145 -0.59 7.71 12.13
N LYS A 146 0.39 7.59 13.04
CA LYS A 146 0.10 7.74 14.48
C LYS A 146 0.07 9.19 14.97
N GLU A 147 0.77 10.07 14.29
CA GLU A 147 0.97 11.48 14.71
C GLU A 147 -0.15 12.42 14.22
N ASN A 148 -0.98 11.98 13.26
CA ASN A 148 -1.94 12.85 12.55
C ASN A 148 -3.41 12.58 12.88
N TYR A 149 -3.73 11.58 13.71
CA TYR A 149 -5.12 11.22 14.03
C TYR A 149 -5.48 11.72 15.43
N SER A 150 -6.67 12.31 15.55
CA SER A 150 -7.27 12.61 16.86
C SER A 150 -7.65 11.32 17.60
N GLU A 151 -7.79 11.41 18.92
CA GLU A 151 -8.26 10.27 19.74
C GLU A 151 -9.64 9.74 19.29
N GLN A 152 -10.50 10.64 18.80
CA GLN A 152 -11.79 10.25 18.22
C GLN A 152 -11.61 9.43 16.94
N GLN A 153 -10.72 9.85 16.03
CA GLN A 153 -10.48 9.12 14.79
C GLN A 153 -9.83 7.75 15.05
N LYS A 154 -8.93 7.67 16.03
CA LYS A 154 -8.36 6.40 16.50
C LYS A 154 -9.44 5.45 17.01
N ALA A 155 -10.36 5.95 17.84
CA ALA A 155 -11.48 5.17 18.35
C ALA A 155 -12.42 4.67 17.22
N ILE A 156 -12.72 5.52 16.24
CA ILE A 156 -13.52 5.13 15.06
C ILE A 156 -12.82 4.02 14.28
N MET A 157 -11.54 4.18 13.98
CA MET A 157 -10.79 3.15 13.25
C MET A 157 -10.73 1.82 14.02
N LYS A 158 -10.56 1.87 15.34
CA LYS A 158 -10.59 0.69 16.19
C LYS A 158 -11.94 -0.03 16.12
N GLN A 159 -13.04 0.73 16.15
CA GLN A 159 -14.38 0.17 15.99
C GLN A 159 -14.56 -0.47 14.60
N MET A 160 -14.12 0.20 13.54
CA MET A 160 -14.18 -0.35 12.17
C MET A 160 -13.41 -1.67 12.05
N ILE A 161 -12.20 -1.75 12.62
CA ILE A 161 -11.40 -2.98 12.66
C ILE A 161 -12.17 -4.09 13.40
N GLN A 162 -12.76 -3.78 14.55
CA GLN A 162 -13.55 -4.75 15.31
C GLN A 162 -14.75 -5.25 14.50
N ASP A 163 -15.55 -4.35 13.96
CA ASP A 163 -16.78 -4.69 13.23
C ASP A 163 -16.51 -5.55 12.00
N HIS A 164 -15.46 -5.22 11.24
CA HIS A 164 -15.17 -5.89 9.98
C HIS A 164 -14.33 -7.16 10.16
N PHE A 165 -13.42 -7.19 11.15
CA PHE A 165 -12.45 -8.29 11.30
C PHE A 165 -12.80 -9.26 12.44
N ALA A 166 -13.85 -9.00 13.25
CA ALA A 166 -14.22 -9.86 14.39
C ALA A 166 -14.37 -11.35 14.04
N GLN A 167 -14.83 -11.67 12.83
CA GLN A 167 -15.02 -13.05 12.38
C GLN A 167 -13.75 -13.70 11.80
N LEU A 168 -12.63 -12.98 11.78
CA LEU A 168 -11.35 -13.40 11.21
C LEU A 168 -10.24 -13.31 12.29
N PRO A 169 -10.20 -14.26 13.25
CA PRO A 169 -9.31 -14.18 14.41
C PRO A 169 -7.82 -14.13 14.04
N ASP A 170 -7.43 -14.82 12.97
CA ASP A 170 -6.06 -14.82 12.46
C ASP A 170 -5.67 -13.47 11.87
N LEU A 171 -6.59 -12.82 11.12
CA LEU A 171 -6.39 -11.46 10.63
C LEU A 171 -6.24 -10.50 11.82
N VAL A 172 -7.12 -10.58 12.82
CA VAL A 172 -7.02 -9.75 14.04
C VAL A 172 -5.69 -9.97 14.77
N SER A 173 -5.17 -11.19 14.80
CA SER A 173 -3.86 -11.50 15.39
C SER A 173 -2.73 -10.79 14.64
N ILE A 174 -2.75 -10.82 13.30
CA ILE A 174 -1.78 -10.08 12.47
C ILE A 174 -1.82 -8.59 12.82
N TRP A 175 -3.00 -7.99 12.90
CA TRP A 175 -3.15 -6.56 13.24
C TRP A 175 -2.62 -6.22 14.64
N LYS A 176 -2.87 -7.07 15.64
CA LYS A 176 -2.34 -6.89 17.01
C LYS A 176 -0.82 -7.03 17.07
N GLN A 177 -0.25 -7.97 16.31
CA GLN A 177 1.19 -8.24 16.30
C GLN A 177 2.02 -7.02 15.85
N PHE A 178 1.46 -6.17 15.00
CA PHE A 178 2.15 -4.98 14.51
C PHE A 178 1.87 -3.72 15.32
N ASN A 179 1.20 -3.86 16.47
CA ASN A 179 0.81 -2.75 17.33
C ASN A 179 0.12 -1.66 16.51
N VAL A 180 -0.75 -2.08 15.59
CA VAL A 180 -1.67 -1.18 14.87
C VAL A 180 -2.88 -0.86 15.77
N ASP A 181 -2.67 -0.92 17.08
CA ASP A 181 -3.48 -0.20 18.03
C ASP A 181 -3.30 1.30 17.69
N MET A 182 -4.32 1.81 17.00
CA MET A 182 -4.69 3.21 17.03
C MET A 182 -5.28 3.52 18.39
#